data_AF-A0A8T4KAR7-F1
#
_entry.id   AF-A0A8T4KAR7-F1
#
_cell.length_a   1.000
_cell.length_b   1.000
_cell.length_c   1.000
_cell.angle_alpha   90.00
_cell.angle_beta   90.00
_cell.angle_gamma   90.00
#
_symmetry.space_group_name_H-M   'P 1'
#
loop_
_entity.id
_entity.type
_entity.pdbx_description
1 polymer ?
#
loop_
_entity_poly.entity_id
_entity_poly.type
_entity_poly.pdbx_seq_one_letter_code
_entity_poly.pdbx_strand_id
1 'polypeptide(L)'
;MSPKIEQMQMAELEECEVCRAFVTQSRPNPICQICVKRTCHNCQRGCDRCGQTFCMQHSSTYERWRQGTKHFFKLCEICKDVWK
;
A
#
# COMPACT_ATOMS: atom_id res chain seq x y z
N MET A 1 -6.40 -21.40 41.21
CA MET A 1 -7.16 -21.53 39.94
C MET A 1 -7.12 -20.19 39.26
N SER A 2 -6.38 -20.07 38.15
CA SER A 2 -6.12 -18.80 37.48
C SER A 2 -7.14 -18.55 36.36
N PRO A 3 -8.01 -17.53 36.46
CA PRO A 3 -8.75 -17.06 35.31
C PRO A 3 -7.85 -16.05 34.58
N LYS A 4 -6.95 -16.54 33.74
CA LYS A 4 -6.13 -15.70 32.84
C LYS A 4 -6.43 -16.01 31.37
N ILE A 5 -7.68 -16.37 31.06
CA ILE A 5 -8.14 -16.66 29.71
C ILE A 5 -9.40 -15.82 29.45
N GLU A 6 -9.32 -14.49 29.57
CA GLU A 6 -10.51 -13.67 29.29
C GLU A 6 -10.23 -12.23 28.83
N GLN A 7 -9.00 -11.91 28.42
CA GLN A 7 -8.69 -10.59 27.86
C GLN A 7 -7.75 -10.68 26.66
N MET A 8 -8.07 -11.52 25.68
CA MET A 8 -7.69 -11.20 24.31
C MET A 8 -8.66 -10.12 23.85
N GLN A 9 -8.26 -8.85 24.01
CA GLN A 9 -8.92 -7.71 23.39
C GLN A 9 -9.18 -8.07 21.93
N MET A 10 -10.43 -8.00 21.48
CA MET A 10 -10.77 -8.13 20.07
C MET A 10 -10.01 -7.03 19.33
N ALA A 11 -8.86 -7.38 18.74
CA ALA A 11 -8.14 -6.47 17.88
C ALA A 11 -9.13 -6.03 16.80
N GLU A 12 -9.42 -4.73 16.73
CA GLU A 12 -10.33 -4.19 15.73
C GLU A 12 -9.79 -4.58 14.35
N LEU A 13 -10.54 -5.45 13.67
CA LEU A 13 -10.23 -5.87 12.32
C LEU A 13 -10.71 -4.77 11.37
N GLU A 14 -9.82 -4.29 10.52
CA GLU A 14 -10.17 -3.35 9.46
C GLU A 14 -10.13 -4.05 8.11
N GLU A 15 -11.06 -3.69 7.24
CA GLU A 15 -11.14 -4.24 5.89
C GLU A 15 -10.32 -3.40 4.89
N CYS A 16 -9.48 -4.05 4.10
CA CYS A 16 -8.83 -3.42 2.95
C CYS A 16 -9.86 -3.16 1.83
N GLU A 17 -10.03 -1.91 1.42
CA GLU A 17 -11.00 -1.53 0.38
C GLU A 17 -10.54 -1.89 -1.06
N VAL A 18 -9.35 -2.49 -1.19
CA VAL A 18 -8.77 -2.93 -2.47
C VAL A 18 -8.90 -4.44 -2.66
N CYS A 19 -8.49 -5.25 -1.68
CA CYS A 19 -8.54 -6.71 -1.76
C CYS A 19 -9.59 -7.36 -0.86
N ARG A 20 -10.35 -6.57 -0.06
CA ARG A 20 -11.40 -7.04 0.86
C ARG A 20 -10.90 -7.95 1.99
N ALA A 21 -9.58 -8.05 2.19
CA ALA A 21 -9.01 -8.80 3.30
C ALA A 21 -9.16 -8.01 4.62
N PHE A 22 -9.55 -8.70 5.68
CA PHE A 22 -9.53 -8.17 7.05
C PHE A 22 -8.12 -8.25 7.61
N VAL A 23 -7.63 -7.15 8.19
CA VAL A 23 -6.30 -7.04 8.78
C VAL A 23 -6.39 -6.54 10.22
N THR A 24 -5.54 -7.05 11.10
CA THR A 24 -5.44 -6.58 12.47
C THR A 24 -4.75 -5.21 12.53
N GLN A 25 -5.29 -4.28 13.33
CA GLN A 25 -4.66 -3.00 13.62
C GLN A 25 -3.36 -3.19 14.43
N SER A 26 -2.27 -3.60 13.77
CA SER A 26 -0.93 -3.43 14.32
C SER A 26 -0.31 -2.08 13.93
N ARG A 27 -0.86 -1.44 12.87
CA ARG A 27 -0.43 -0.14 12.32
C ARG A 27 -1.63 0.56 11.67
N PRO A 28 -1.65 1.90 11.58
CA PRO A 28 -2.68 2.62 10.84
C PRO A 28 -2.69 2.15 9.38
N ASN A 29 -3.86 1.75 8.87
CA ASN A 29 -4.03 1.38 7.47
C ASN A 29 -3.73 2.59 6.58
N PRO A 30 -2.64 2.58 5.78
CA PRO A 30 -2.30 3.71 4.96
C PRO A 30 -3.33 3.90 3.85
N ILE A 31 -3.66 5.17 3.62
CA ILE A 31 -4.64 5.60 2.64
C ILE A 31 -3.94 5.84 1.30
N CYS A 32 -4.51 5.29 0.22
CA CYS A 32 -4.05 5.61 -1.12
C CYS A 32 -4.24 7.11 -1.40
N GLN A 33 -3.16 7.82 -1.72
CA GLN A 33 -3.22 9.26 -1.99
C GLN A 33 -3.91 9.64 -3.33
N ILE A 34 -4.45 8.67 -4.05
CA ILE A 34 -5.11 8.86 -5.36
C ILE A 34 -6.61 8.59 -5.23
N CYS A 35 -7.00 7.40 -4.77
CA CYS A 35 -8.41 7.03 -4.63
C CYS A 35 -8.95 7.08 -3.20
N VAL A 36 -8.13 7.47 -2.22
CA VAL A 36 -8.50 7.62 -0.80
C VAL A 36 -8.99 6.33 -0.12
N LYS A 37 -8.86 5.17 -0.79
CA LYS A 37 -9.15 3.86 -0.21
C LYS A 37 -8.13 3.49 0.86
N ARG A 38 -8.58 2.92 1.97
CA ARG A 38 -7.74 2.24 2.97
C ARG A 38 -7.16 0.97 2.36
N THR A 39 -5.86 0.79 2.58
CA THR A 39 -5.13 -0.33 2.00
C THR A 39 -4.46 -1.15 3.08
N CYS A 40 -4.47 -2.47 2.92
CA CYS A 40 -3.55 -3.31 3.66
C CYS A 40 -2.13 -3.15 3.12
N HIS A 41 -1.15 -3.59 3.89
CA HIS A 41 0.26 -3.56 3.52
C HIS A 41 0.54 -4.20 2.14
N ASN A 42 -0.14 -5.31 1.82
CA ASN A 42 0.04 -6.00 0.54
C ASN A 42 -0.55 -5.24 -0.66
N CYS A 43 -1.57 -4.40 -0.42
CA CYS A 43 -2.16 -3.56 -1.46
C CYS A 43 -1.47 -2.19 -1.58
N GLN A 44 -0.61 -1.83 -0.65
CA GLN A 44 0.15 -0.59 -0.66
C GLN A 44 1.35 -0.65 -1.60
N ARG A 45 1.64 0.46 -2.28
CA ARG A 45 2.84 0.71 -3.08
C ARG A 45 3.36 2.11 -2.75
N GLY A 46 4.68 2.29 -2.86
CA GLY A 46 5.33 3.61 -2.77
C GLY A 46 5.77 4.09 -4.15
N CYS A 47 5.74 5.40 -4.37
CA CYS A 47 6.24 5.98 -5.62
C CYS A 47 7.74 6.16 -5.53
N ASP A 48 8.49 5.59 -6.48
CA ASP A 48 9.94 5.78 -6.57
C ASP A 48 10.33 7.23 -6.93
N ARG A 49 9.36 8.05 -7.36
CA ARG A 49 9.57 9.48 -7.67
C ARG A 49 9.21 10.41 -6.52
N CYS A 50 7.94 10.38 -6.09
CA CYS A 50 7.40 11.34 -5.13
C CYS A 50 7.32 10.81 -3.70
N GLY A 51 7.63 9.52 -3.47
CA GLY A 51 7.56 8.88 -2.16
C GLY A 51 6.14 8.65 -1.63
N GLN A 52 5.10 9.14 -2.32
CA GLN A 52 3.72 8.97 -1.86
C GLN A 52 3.29 7.50 -1.89
N THR A 53 2.43 7.17 -0.93
CA THR A 53 1.77 5.87 -0.86
C THR A 53 0.50 5.86 -1.72
N PHE A 54 0.35 4.82 -2.54
CA PHE A 54 -0.86 4.55 -3.32
C PHE A 54 -1.19 3.07 -3.32
N CYS A 55 -2.40 2.71 -3.72
CA CYS A 55 -2.79 1.31 -3.81
C CYS A 55 -2.31 0.66 -5.11
N MET A 56 -2.19 -0.66 -5.12
CA MET A 56 -1.73 -1.43 -6.27
C MET A 56 -2.54 -1.21 -7.56
N GLN A 57 -3.80 -0.77 -7.46
CA GLN A 57 -4.63 -0.44 -8.63
C GLN A 57 -4.13 0.81 -9.36
N HIS A 58 -3.54 1.77 -8.64
CA HIS A 58 -2.96 3.00 -9.21
C HIS A 58 -1.43 2.90 -9.32
N SER A 59 -0.92 1.68 -9.39
CA SER A 59 0.50 1.39 -9.58
C SER A 59 0.79 1.19 -11.05
N SER A 60 1.78 1.90 -11.57
CA SER A 60 2.35 1.63 -12.88
C SER A 60 3.83 1.31 -12.75
N THR A 61 4.28 0.32 -13.52
CA THR A 61 5.71 0.05 -13.68
C THR A 61 6.20 0.80 -14.91
N TYR A 62 7.21 1.63 -14.72
CA TYR A 62 7.87 2.37 -15.80
C TYR A 62 9.26 1.81 -16.03
N GLU A 63 9.59 1.56 -17.29
CA GLU A 63 10.85 1.00 -17.69
C GLU A 63 11.74 2.09 -18.31
N ARG A 64 12.99 2.17 -17.87
CA ARG A 64 13.96 3.10 -18.45
C ARG A 64 15.35 2.51 -18.52
N TRP A 65 16.00 2.73 -19.65
CA TRP A 65 17.42 2.42 -19.83
C TRP A 65 18.30 3.53 -19.24
N ARG A 66 19.25 3.16 -18.40
CA ARG A 66 20.33 4.03 -17.91
C ARG A 66 21.64 3.28 -17.98
N GLN A 67 22.65 3.87 -18.60
CA GLN A 67 24.02 3.32 -18.66
C GLN A 67 24.04 1.84 -19.15
N GLY A 68 23.21 1.52 -20.15
CA GLY A 68 23.11 0.17 -20.70
C GLY A 68 22.39 -0.84 -19.81
N THR A 69 21.90 -0.45 -18.63
CA THR A 69 21.08 -1.29 -17.76
C THR A 69 19.62 -0.83 -17.79
N LYS A 70 18.70 -1.81 -17.80
CA LYS A 70 17.26 -1.59 -17.75
C LYS A 70 16.80 -1.51 -16.30
N HIS A 71 16.23 -0.38 -15.93
CA HIS A 71 15.68 -0.12 -14.60
C HIS A 71 14.15 -0.10 -14.66
N PHE A 72 13.52 -0.60 -13.60
CA PHE A 72 12.08 -0.56 -13.42
C PHE A 72 11.75 0.33 -12.22
N PHE A 73 10.82 1.24 -12.42
CA PHE A 73 10.36 2.18 -11.40
C PHE A 73 8.86 1.98 -11.16
N LYS A 74 8.46 1.92 -9.89
CA LYS A 74 7.05 1.93 -9.47
C LYS A 74 6.60 3.37 -9.32
N LEU A 75 5.70 3.80 -10.20
CA LEU A 75 5.17 5.15 -10.23
C LEU A 75 3.70 5.17 -9.86
N CYS A 76 3.29 6.25 -9.17
CA CYS A 76 1.88 6.61 -9.11
C CYS A 76 1.41 7.10 -10.48
N GLU A 77 0.10 7.09 -10.72
CA GLU A 77 -0.49 7.55 -12.00
C GLU A 77 -0.08 8.99 -12.35
N ILE A 78 -0.08 9.89 -11.38
CA ILE A 78 0.35 11.28 -11.59
C ILE A 78 1.82 11.35 -12.04
N CYS A 79 2.71 10.65 -11.35
CA CYS A 79 4.14 10.68 -11.68
C CYS A 79 4.44 9.99 -13.00
N LYS A 80 3.68 8.95 -13.37
CA LYS A 80 3.78 8.26 -14.65
C LYS A 80 3.54 9.22 -15.81
N ASP A 81 2.48 10.01 -15.75
CA ASP A 81 2.10 10.89 -16.86
C ASP A 81 3.11 12.02 -17.12
N VAL A 82 3.76 12.50 -16.05
CA VAL A 82 4.78 13.55 -16.12
C VAL A 82 6.16 12.98 -16.48
N TRP A 83 6.40 11.68 -16.31
CA TRP A 83 7.72 11.06 -16.51
C TRP A 83 7.92 10.51 -17.93
N LYS A 84 7.28 11.14 -18.92
CA LYS A 84 7.50 10.85 -20.35
C LYS A 84 8.92 11.17 -20.78
#